data_AF-A0A7X3YQQ8-F1
#
_entry.id   AF-A0A7X3YQQ8-F1
#
_cell.length_a   1.000
_cell.length_b   1.000
_cell.length_c   1.000
_cell.angle_alpha   90.00
_cell.angle_beta   90.00
_cell.angle_gamma   90.00
#
_symmetry.space_group_name_H-M   'P 1'
#
loop_
_entity.id
_entity.type
_entity.pdbx_description
1 polymer ?
#
loop_
_entity_poly.entity_id
_entity_poly.type
_entity_poly.pdbx_seq_one_letter_code
_entity_poly.pdbx_strand_id
1 'polypeptide(L)'
;MDRAGQLEKSLVLMEIDKTLAESIRGMDRGHFAAVQVAPRSSVDVPDDPGGVRAVVLGVAHAHTSRSDSSDAMTEVKDILLQRGNAPRVYRNTLVFLAADSRQMDTLQDAMGIYLAWNDIVRDAERLDLRASDVALATTRTTEARETVQTRLKEA
;
A
#
# COMPACT_ATOMS: atom_id res chain seq x y z
N MET A 1 -2.92 -17.09 -20.44
CA MET A 1 -1.73 -16.68 -19.68
C MET A 1 -1.92 -15.34 -18.94
N ASP A 2 -2.74 -14.41 -19.44
CA ASP A 2 -2.89 -13.06 -18.85
C ASP A 2 -3.53 -13.03 -17.43
N ARG A 3 -4.48 -13.93 -17.14
CA ARG A 3 -5.19 -13.92 -15.84
C ARG A 3 -4.33 -14.29 -14.63
N ALA A 4 -3.29 -15.12 -14.81
CA ALA A 4 -2.42 -15.55 -13.70
C ALA A 4 -1.52 -14.41 -13.22
N GLY A 5 -0.85 -13.72 -14.16
CA GLY A 5 -0.02 -12.56 -13.83
C GLY A 5 -0.80 -11.38 -13.26
N GLN A 6 -2.07 -11.19 -13.67
CA GLN A 6 -2.94 -10.19 -13.07
C GLN A 6 -3.26 -10.49 -11.59
N LEU A 7 -3.54 -11.75 -11.26
CA LEU A 7 -3.79 -12.16 -9.86
C LEU A 7 -2.53 -11.97 -9.00
N GLU A 8 -1.35 -12.30 -9.53
CA GLU A 8 -0.07 -12.07 -8.84
C GLU A 8 0.17 -10.59 -8.59
N LYS A 9 -0.04 -9.72 -9.59
CA LYS A 9 0.10 -8.27 -9.42
C LYS A 9 -0.89 -7.72 -8.38
N SER A 10 -2.15 -8.16 -8.42
CA SER A 10 -3.14 -7.73 -7.43
C SER A 10 -2.79 -8.16 -6.00
N LEU A 11 -2.23 -9.37 -5.83
CA LEU A 11 -1.76 -9.85 -4.54
C LEU A 11 -0.60 -9.00 -4.01
N VAL A 12 0.37 -8.68 -4.87
CA VAL A 12 1.51 -7.82 -4.53
C VAL A 12 1.03 -6.45 -4.05
N LEU A 13 0.15 -5.78 -4.80
CA LEU A 13 -0.38 -4.46 -4.42
C LEU A 13 -1.15 -4.51 -3.09
N MET A 14 -1.95 -5.56 -2.87
CA MET A 14 -2.68 -5.76 -1.62
C MET A 14 -1.72 -5.90 -0.42
N GLU A 15 -0.65 -6.67 -0.56
CA GLU A 15 0.31 -6.85 0.53
C GLU A 15 1.11 -5.56 0.79
N ILE A 16 1.38 -4.75 -0.24
CA ILE A 16 1.99 -3.43 -0.07
C ILE A 16 1.05 -2.52 0.74
N ASP A 17 -0.23 -2.43 0.38
CA ASP A 17 -1.20 -1.60 1.11
C ASP A 17 -1.36 -2.05 2.57
N LYS A 18 -1.36 -3.36 2.82
CA LYS A 18 -1.36 -3.92 4.17
C LYS A 18 -0.10 -3.53 4.95
N THR A 19 1.07 -3.68 4.33
CA THR A 19 2.36 -3.30 4.95
C THR A 19 2.42 -1.80 5.25
N LEU A 20 1.89 -0.98 4.34
CA LEU A 20 1.76 0.47 4.52
C LEU A 20 0.85 0.82 5.70
N ALA A 21 -0.31 0.17 5.80
CA ALA A 21 -1.23 0.36 6.92
C ALA A 21 -0.61 -0.03 8.26
N GLU A 22 0.13 -1.13 8.32
CA GLU A 22 0.87 -1.53 9.54
C GLU A 22 1.95 -0.53 9.90
N SER A 23 2.71 -0.04 8.92
CA SER A 23 3.76 0.98 9.10
C SER A 23 3.19 2.28 9.67
N ILE A 24 2.09 2.79 9.10
CA ILE A 24 1.46 4.05 9.54
C ILE A 24 0.78 3.91 10.90
N ARG A 25 0.17 2.76 11.22
CA ARG A 25 -0.43 2.52 12.54
C ARG A 25 0.57 2.65 13.68
N GLY A 26 1.85 2.35 13.43
CA GLY A 26 2.93 2.52 14.40
C GLY A 26 3.48 3.94 14.52
N MET A 27 3.07 4.87 13.65
CA MET A 27 3.57 6.25 13.62
C MET A 27 2.70 7.21 14.43
N ASP A 28 3.31 8.30 14.91
CA ASP A 28 2.56 9.41 15.45
C ASP A 28 1.82 10.14 14.33
N ARG A 29 0.51 10.29 14.49
CA ARG A 29 -0.38 11.02 13.57
C ARG A 29 -0.23 12.54 13.69
N GLY A 30 0.54 13.03 14.66
CA GLY A 30 0.76 14.45 14.89
C GLY A 30 -0.56 15.20 15.10
N HIS A 31 -0.76 16.29 14.34
CA HIS A 31 -1.95 17.13 14.45
C HIS A 31 -3.17 16.65 13.63
N PHE A 32 -3.07 15.51 12.94
CA PHE A 32 -4.22 14.97 12.21
C PHE A 32 -5.24 14.32 13.14
N ALA A 33 -6.52 14.69 12.96
CA ALA A 33 -7.64 14.12 13.69
C ALA A 33 -7.77 12.61 13.43
N ALA A 34 -7.43 12.16 12.23
CA ALA A 34 -7.29 10.75 11.87
C ALA A 34 -6.42 10.59 10.60
N VAL A 35 -5.86 9.39 10.43
CA VAL A 35 -5.18 8.98 9.20
C VAL A 35 -5.93 7.80 8.60
N GLN A 36 -6.44 7.94 7.38
CA GLN A 36 -7.04 6.86 6.59
C GLN A 36 -5.96 6.33 5.64
N VAL A 37 -5.73 5.02 5.66
CA VAL A 37 -4.69 4.38 4.83
C VAL A 37 -5.34 3.40 3.89
N ALA A 38 -4.98 3.51 2.61
CA ALA A 38 -5.48 2.69 1.52
C ALA A 38 -7.01 2.46 1.60
N PRO A 39 -7.83 3.54 1.65
CA PRO A 39 -9.27 3.38 1.59
C PRO A 39 -9.67 2.65 0.30
N ARG A 40 -10.65 1.76 0.36
CA ARG A 40 -11.13 1.03 -0.83
C ARG A 40 -12.14 1.84 -1.64
N SER A 41 -12.74 2.83 -1.00
CA SER A 41 -13.68 3.77 -1.62
C SER A 41 -13.83 5.05 -0.79
N SER A 42 -14.47 6.06 -1.36
CA SER A 42 -14.83 7.30 -0.65
C SER A 42 -15.71 7.11 0.59
N VAL A 43 -16.39 5.97 0.76
CA VAL A 43 -17.18 5.64 1.96
C VAL A 43 -16.29 5.40 3.18
N ASP A 44 -15.07 4.88 2.96
CA ASP A 44 -14.14 4.52 4.03
C ASP A 44 -13.48 5.75 4.68
N VAL A 45 -13.66 6.92 4.08
CA VAL A 45 -13.22 8.20 4.63
C VAL A 45 -14.42 8.89 5.28
N PRO A 46 -14.44 9.07 6.62
CA PRO A 46 -15.53 9.77 7.29
C PRO A 46 -15.67 11.23 6.83
N ASP A 47 -16.90 11.76 6.85
CA ASP A 47 -17.20 13.18 6.58
C ASP A 47 -17.79 13.81 7.83
N ASP A 48 -16.92 14.33 8.69
CA ASP A 48 -17.29 14.93 9.96
C ASP A 48 -16.43 16.18 10.24
N PRO A 49 -16.92 17.11 11.08
CA PRO A 49 -16.21 18.35 11.40
C PRO A 49 -15.04 18.14 12.38
N GLY A 50 -14.63 16.91 12.67
CA GLY A 50 -13.69 16.55 13.74
C GLY A 50 -12.24 16.97 13.55
N GLY A 51 -11.93 17.74 12.51
CA GLY A 51 -10.60 18.27 12.20
C GLY A 51 -10.01 17.73 10.89
N VAL A 52 -8.75 18.09 10.64
CA VAL A 52 -8.04 17.71 9.40
C VAL A 52 -7.67 16.24 9.43
N ARG A 53 -7.90 15.53 8.33
CA ARG A 53 -7.61 14.11 8.14
C ARG A 53 -6.59 13.92 7.03
N ALA A 54 -5.62 13.05 7.27
CA ALA A 54 -4.74 12.59 6.22
C ALA A 54 -5.33 11.34 5.57
N VAL A 55 -5.34 11.29 4.24
CA VAL A 55 -5.77 10.16 3.43
C VAL A 55 -4.57 9.71 2.61
N VAL A 56 -3.98 8.58 2.99
CA VAL A 56 -2.92 7.93 2.23
C VAL A 56 -3.58 6.97 1.26
N LEU A 57 -3.49 7.26 -0.04
CA LEU A 57 -4.07 6.44 -1.09
C LEU A 57 -3.38 5.08 -1.16
N GLY A 58 -4.11 4.07 -1.61
CA GLY A 58 -3.52 2.77 -1.90
C GLY A 58 -2.52 2.87 -3.05
N VAL A 59 -1.54 1.98 -3.08
CA VAL A 59 -0.42 2.06 -4.03
C VAL A 59 -0.81 1.79 -5.49
N ALA A 60 -2.04 1.29 -5.72
CA ALA A 60 -2.65 1.23 -7.04
C ALA A 60 -2.96 2.63 -7.62
N HIS A 61 -3.07 3.65 -6.76
CA HIS A 61 -3.39 5.03 -7.14
C HIS A 61 -2.14 5.91 -6.96
N ALA A 62 -1.06 5.54 -7.65
CA ALA A 62 0.19 6.30 -7.62
C ALA A 62 0.08 7.63 -8.40
N HIS A 63 0.90 8.60 -8.00
CA HIS A 63 0.97 9.90 -8.64
C HIS A 63 2.27 10.05 -9.42
N THR A 64 2.19 10.67 -10.59
CA THR A 64 3.37 11.12 -11.34
C THR A 64 3.46 12.62 -11.26
N SER A 65 4.62 13.13 -10.83
CA SER A 65 4.86 14.56 -10.73
C SER A 65 4.48 15.29 -12.03
N ARG A 66 3.75 16.40 -11.89
CA ARG A 66 3.25 17.26 -12.98
C ARG A 66 2.19 16.60 -13.88
N SER A 67 1.52 15.54 -13.41
CA SER A 67 0.39 14.93 -14.11
C SER A 67 -0.94 15.21 -13.40
N ASP A 68 -1.82 15.99 -14.04
CA ASP A 68 -3.16 16.31 -13.52
C ASP A 68 -4.19 15.17 -13.76
N SER A 69 -3.79 14.12 -14.47
CA SER A 69 -4.64 12.99 -14.88
C SER A 69 -4.09 11.63 -14.45
N SER A 70 -3.36 11.57 -13.33
CA SER A 70 -2.93 10.31 -12.72
C SER A 70 -4.07 9.58 -12.01
N ASP A 71 -3.89 8.28 -11.75
CA ASP A 71 -4.85 7.45 -11.00
C ASP A 71 -5.09 8.01 -9.59
N ALA A 72 -4.03 8.55 -8.96
CA ALA A 72 -4.14 9.32 -7.71
C ALA A 72 -5.14 10.47 -7.84
N MET A 73 -5.02 11.31 -8.88
CA MET A 73 -5.89 12.48 -9.05
C MET A 73 -7.34 12.09 -9.32
N THR A 74 -7.58 10.95 -9.95
CA THR A 74 -8.93 10.40 -10.14
C THR A 74 -9.54 9.99 -8.81
N GLU A 75 -8.80 9.23 -8.00
CA GLU A 75 -9.25 8.78 -6.68
C GLU A 75 -9.45 9.95 -5.71
N VAL A 76 -8.52 10.92 -5.70
CA VAL A 76 -8.64 12.14 -4.90
C VAL A 76 -9.92 12.89 -5.25
N LYS A 77 -10.26 13.02 -6.54
CA LYS A 77 -11.49 13.70 -6.96
C LYS A 77 -12.74 12.97 -6.46
N ASP A 78 -12.75 11.64 -6.49
CA ASP A 78 -13.87 10.86 -5.95
C ASP A 78 -14.03 11.10 -4.43
N ILE A 79 -12.98 10.87 -3.65
CA ILE A 79 -12.99 11.00 -2.19
C ILE A 79 -13.27 12.45 -1.74
N LEU A 80 -12.74 13.44 -2.47
CA LEU A 80 -12.90 14.85 -2.15
C LEU A 80 -14.33 15.33 -2.39
N LEU A 81 -14.98 14.85 -3.46
CA LEU A 81 -16.30 15.31 -3.86
C LEU A 81 -17.43 14.49 -3.25
N GLN A 82 -17.19 13.20 -2.99
CA GLN A 82 -18.19 12.25 -2.56
C GLN A 82 -17.81 11.54 -1.26
N ARG A 83 -18.83 11.07 -0.57
CA ARG A 83 -18.75 10.00 0.44
C ARG A 83 -19.75 8.94 0.01
N GLY A 84 -19.30 7.95 -0.76
CA GLY A 84 -20.19 7.04 -1.48
C GLY A 84 -21.01 7.81 -2.51
N ASN A 85 -22.34 7.82 -2.35
CA ASN A 85 -23.25 8.47 -3.29
C ASN A 85 -23.70 9.87 -2.84
N ALA A 86 -23.20 10.37 -1.70
CA ALA A 86 -23.58 11.66 -1.16
C ALA A 86 -22.44 12.67 -1.33
N PRO A 87 -22.73 13.93 -1.72
CA PRO A 87 -21.70 14.95 -1.84
C PRO A 87 -21.08 15.25 -0.47
N ARG A 88 -19.76 15.33 -0.43
CA ARG A 88 -18.99 15.62 0.79
C ARG A 88 -19.16 17.08 1.21
N VAL A 89 -19.38 17.32 2.50
CA VAL A 89 -19.57 18.65 3.09
C VAL A 89 -18.23 19.25 3.53
N TYR A 90 -17.38 18.47 4.23
CA TYR A 90 -16.12 18.95 4.80
C TYR A 90 -14.92 18.65 3.89
N ARG A 91 -14.96 19.15 2.66
CA ARG A 91 -13.91 18.87 1.65
C ARG A 91 -12.55 19.46 2.04
N ASN A 92 -12.56 20.63 2.67
CA ASN A 92 -11.36 21.38 3.04
C ASN A 92 -10.62 20.81 4.26
N THR A 93 -11.07 19.68 4.81
CA THR A 93 -10.42 19.01 5.94
C THR A 93 -9.64 17.78 5.52
N LEU A 94 -9.45 17.53 4.21
CA LEU A 94 -8.71 16.39 3.70
C LEU A 94 -7.33 16.80 3.17
N VAL A 95 -6.31 16.03 3.56
CA VAL A 95 -4.96 16.09 3.00
C VAL A 95 -4.67 14.73 2.38
N PHE A 96 -4.24 14.70 1.13
CA PHE A 96 -3.99 13.45 0.41
C PHE A 96 -2.50 13.19 0.25
N LEU A 97 -2.11 11.92 0.37
CA LEU A 97 -0.78 11.42 0.08
C LEU A 97 -0.91 10.25 -0.91
N ALA A 98 -0.03 10.22 -1.90
CA ALA A 98 0.03 9.15 -2.90
C ALA A 98 1.49 8.80 -3.14
N ALA A 99 1.76 7.52 -3.41
CA ALA A 99 3.10 7.06 -3.75
C ALA A 99 3.59 7.67 -5.07
N ASP A 100 4.89 7.93 -5.20
CA ASP A 100 5.49 8.30 -6.49
C ASP A 100 5.49 7.09 -7.43
N SER A 101 4.78 7.23 -8.55
CA SER A 101 4.75 6.27 -9.65
C SER A 101 6.12 5.75 -10.09
N ARG A 102 7.19 6.55 -9.98
CA ARG A 102 8.55 6.15 -10.37
C ARG A 102 9.14 5.07 -9.46
N GLN A 103 8.70 5.01 -8.21
CA GLN A 103 9.20 4.08 -7.21
C GLN A 103 8.40 2.79 -7.18
N MET A 104 7.21 2.79 -7.79
CA MET A 104 6.25 1.71 -7.71
C MET A 104 6.73 0.39 -8.31
N ASP A 105 7.46 0.41 -9.42
CA ASP A 105 7.97 -0.82 -10.03
C ASP A 105 8.99 -1.49 -9.10
N THR A 106 9.93 -0.71 -8.54
CA THR A 106 10.94 -1.22 -7.62
C THR A 106 10.35 -1.75 -6.31
N LEU A 107 9.26 -1.14 -5.83
CA LEU A 107 8.55 -1.59 -4.64
C LEU A 107 7.77 -2.89 -4.90
N GLN A 108 7.10 -2.99 -6.06
CA GLN A 108 6.40 -4.21 -6.48
C GLN A 108 7.37 -5.38 -6.64
N ASP A 109 8.52 -5.16 -7.28
CA ASP A 109 9.55 -6.20 -7.44
C ASP A 109 10.09 -6.67 -6.09
N ALA A 110 10.41 -5.74 -5.19
CA ALA A 110 10.87 -6.06 -3.84
C ALA A 110 9.83 -6.86 -3.05
N MET A 111 8.55 -6.47 -3.13
CA MET A 111 7.46 -7.19 -2.48
C MET A 111 7.25 -8.59 -3.09
N GLY A 112 7.34 -8.72 -4.41
CA GLY A 112 7.24 -10.01 -5.09
C GLY A 112 8.32 -10.99 -4.63
N ILE A 113 9.57 -10.52 -4.52
CA ILE A 113 10.70 -11.31 -3.99
C ILE A 113 10.44 -11.72 -2.53
N TYR A 114 9.99 -10.78 -1.70
CA TYR A 114 9.65 -11.07 -0.30
C TYR A 114 8.57 -12.14 -0.17
N LEU A 115 7.47 -11.99 -0.92
CA LEU A 115 6.36 -12.95 -0.92
C LEU A 115 6.82 -14.34 -1.38
N ALA A 116 7.64 -14.41 -2.43
CA ALA A 116 8.18 -15.69 -2.91
C ALA A 116 9.03 -16.41 -1.85
N TRP A 117 9.93 -15.70 -1.17
CA TRP A 117 10.74 -16.30 -0.10
C TRP A 117 9.90 -16.68 1.13
N ASN A 118 8.96 -15.82 1.50
CA ASN A 118 8.06 -16.08 2.61
C ASN A 118 7.17 -17.32 2.35
N ASP A 119 6.73 -17.51 1.11
CA ASP A 119 5.97 -18.70 0.69
C ASP A 119 6.82 -19.98 0.76
N ILE A 120 8.10 -19.93 0.36
CA ILE A 120 9.02 -21.07 0.51
C ILE A 120 9.20 -21.44 1.99
N VAL A 121 9.38 -20.46 2.86
CA VAL A 121 9.52 -20.69 4.31
C VAL A 121 8.23 -21.26 4.90
N ARG A 122 7.07 -20.72 4.52
CA ARG A 122 5.76 -21.20 4.98
C ARG A 122 5.50 -22.65 4.56
N ASP A 123 5.93 -23.01 3.36
CA ASP A 123 5.70 -24.33 2.77
C ASP A 123 6.88 -25.30 3.00
N ALA A 124 7.82 -24.98 3.90
CA ALA A 124 9.05 -25.73 4.12
C ALA A 124 8.83 -27.23 4.38
N GLU A 125 7.84 -27.59 5.20
CA GLU A 125 7.49 -28.99 5.50
C GLU A 125 6.93 -29.70 4.26
N ARG A 126 6.07 -29.02 3.49
CA ARG A 126 5.47 -29.56 2.26
C ARG A 126 6.52 -29.80 1.17
N LEU A 127 7.56 -28.97 1.15
CA LEU A 127 8.67 -29.03 0.21
C LEU A 127 9.81 -29.96 0.67
N ASP A 128 9.69 -30.57 1.86
CA ASP A 128 10.71 -31.43 2.49
C ASP A 128 12.10 -30.76 2.51
N LEU A 129 12.13 -29.47 2.86
CA LEU A 129 13.36 -28.69 2.86
C LEU A 129 14.31 -29.15 3.96
N ARG A 130 15.60 -29.20 3.64
CA ARG A 130 16.65 -29.48 4.64
C ARG A 130 16.78 -28.30 5.59
N ALA A 131 17.25 -28.56 6.81
CA ALA A 131 17.48 -27.51 7.80
C ALA A 131 18.36 -26.35 7.28
N SER A 132 19.36 -26.64 6.44
CA SER A 132 20.19 -25.62 5.77
C SER A 132 19.39 -24.73 4.81
N ASP A 133 18.44 -25.32 4.08
CA ASP A 133 17.65 -24.63 3.07
C ASP A 133 16.58 -23.76 3.74
N VAL A 134 15.99 -24.24 4.84
CA VAL A 134 15.09 -23.45 5.68
C VAL A 134 15.81 -22.25 6.29
N ALA A 135 17.03 -22.45 6.81
CA ALA A 135 17.83 -21.35 7.35
C ALA A 135 18.16 -20.31 6.27
N LEU A 136 18.56 -20.75 5.07
CA LEU A 136 18.81 -19.86 3.94
C LEU A 136 17.55 -19.09 3.53
N ALA A 137 16.42 -19.76 3.35
CA ALA A 137 15.16 -19.13 2.97
C ALA A 137 14.67 -18.12 4.02
N THR A 138 14.86 -18.41 5.30
CA THR A 138 14.54 -17.49 6.41
C THR A 138 15.40 -16.23 6.37
N THR A 139 16.72 -16.37 6.15
CA THR A 139 17.62 -15.23 5.98
C THR A 139 17.22 -14.39 4.78
N ARG A 140 16.95 -15.02 3.63
CA ARG A 140 16.49 -14.32 2.40
C ARG A 140 15.17 -13.60 2.60
N THR A 141 14.24 -14.19 3.34
CA THR A 141 12.96 -13.55 3.68
C THR A 141 13.18 -12.28 4.50
N THR A 142 14.09 -12.33 5.48
CA THR A 142 14.44 -11.17 6.31
C THR A 142 15.08 -10.05 5.48
N GLU A 143 16.08 -10.37 4.65
CA GLU A 143 16.74 -9.40 3.75
C GLU A 143 15.74 -8.75 2.77
N ALA A 144 14.84 -9.55 2.19
CA ALA A 144 13.81 -9.06 1.28
C ALA A 144 12.81 -8.14 2.01
N ARG A 145 12.44 -8.48 3.25
CA ARG A 145 11.58 -7.63 4.08
C ARG A 145 12.20 -6.27 4.37
N GLU A 146 13.49 -6.21 4.70
CA GLU A 146 14.21 -4.96 4.93
C GLU A 146 14.27 -4.10 3.66
N THR A 147 14.44 -4.76 2.50
CA THR A 147 14.40 -4.09 1.20
C THR A 147 13.02 -3.47 0.94
N VAL A 148 11.94 -4.21 1.18
CA VAL A 148 10.56 -3.69 1.09
C VAL A 148 10.36 -2.50 2.00
N GLN A 149 10.81 -2.56 3.26
CA GLN A 149 10.68 -1.44 4.19
C GLN A 149 11.45 -0.20 3.75
N THR A 150 12.60 -0.38 3.09
CA THR A 150 13.38 0.73 2.53
C THR A 150 12.64 1.35 1.36
N ARG A 151 12.19 0.55 0.40
CA ARG A 151 11.43 1.03 -0.77
C ARG A 151 10.11 1.69 -0.39
N LEU A 152 9.43 1.19 0.64
CA LEU A 152 8.18 1.76 1.14
C LEU A 152 8.36 3.17 1.72
N LYS A 153 9.55 3.48 2.27
CA LYS A 153 9.87 4.84 2.78
C LYS A 153 10.32 5.80 1.68
N GLU A 154 10.80 5.27 0.57
CA GLU A 154 11.28 6.03 -0.59
C GLU A 154 10.19 6.36 -1.60
N ALA A 155 9.07 5.62 -1.57
CA ALA A 155 7.90 5.78 -2.44
C ALA A 155 6.94 6.84 -1.91
#